data_AF-G6XJ15-F1
#
_entry.id   AF-G6XJ15-F1
#
_cell.length_a   1.000
_cell.length_b   1.000
_cell.length_c   1.000
_cell.angle_alpha   90.00
_cell.angle_beta   90.00
_cell.angle_gamma   90.00
#
_symmetry.space_group_name_H-M   'P 1'
#
loop_
_entity.id
_entity.type
_entity.pdbx_description
1 polymer ?
#
loop_
_entity_poly.entity_id
_entity_poly.type
_entity_poly.pdbx_seq_one_letter_code
_entity_poly.pdbx_strand_id
1 'polypeptide(L)'
;MQDDVQYEEIETQLRTTRPDIWRRLLPLHGIYKNEITRKVAENCEFLACFEETEQVAMKVVDWVEALPDDLVSGFDLLSLPYSELKQTQRITGQVLTRKTNRLRRNLRRVLELSPERDRVQQAFDNEKLAASKSFIVVPDRQNPDTGLSAHTLRQWQLRKHYAVTLAIADSLHDFATGFLGYQGLFLTLTLPGEYHACSYEEAKAEISRRWKTVRRKAREKDILLLGMTALELQDDETPHYHIQLYIDPTQRAWLEEQILQAFPNEIERQDEAIKDIRDVLSVSLYLTKDYGKPETSLTFIGLTRDIRARYTSVYAGKRYGTLSDARIATAHRLIKRKAFGGTALLLMRGFSDERLNRISARHPDFHYVRPGMPRVLTALVHTMHFREVKDFNASPVSQTSMVRQKVSTGKTGVHSDFVPTYLNVYQEGVPHIGLPYERLCSRSQPPPTEA
;
A
#
# COMPACT_ATOMS: atom_id res chain seq x y z
N MET A 1 33.02 -32.75 -9.93
CA MET A 1 33.26 -31.31 -9.79
C MET A 1 33.62 -30.84 -11.18
N GLN A 2 32.64 -30.31 -11.91
CA GLN A 2 32.90 -29.59 -13.15
C GLN A 2 33.48 -28.24 -12.70
N ASP A 3 34.66 -27.88 -13.20
CA ASP A 3 35.16 -26.51 -13.03
C ASP A 3 34.18 -25.59 -13.79
N ASP A 4 33.64 -24.58 -13.09
CA ASP A 4 32.70 -23.63 -13.68
C ASP A 4 33.40 -22.82 -14.77
N VAL A 5 33.10 -23.08 -16.05
CA VAL A 5 33.61 -22.34 -17.21
C VAL A 5 33.38 -20.83 -17.00
N GLN A 6 34.47 -20.05 -16.95
CA GLN A 6 34.40 -18.61 -16.74
C GLN A 6 34.24 -17.84 -18.05
N TYR A 7 33.75 -16.60 -18.00
CA TYR A 7 33.58 -15.79 -19.21
C TYR A 7 34.90 -15.55 -19.96
N GLU A 8 36.00 -15.38 -19.23
CA GLU A 8 37.34 -15.13 -19.81
C GLU A 8 37.80 -16.27 -20.72
N GLU A 9 37.35 -17.51 -20.44
CA GLU A 9 37.70 -18.70 -21.21
C GLU A 9 36.98 -18.75 -22.57
N ILE A 10 35.77 -18.18 -22.64
CA ILE A 10 34.97 -18.13 -23.88
C ILE A 10 35.14 -16.81 -24.65
N GLU A 11 35.70 -15.77 -24.03
CA GLU A 11 35.78 -14.42 -24.62
C GLU A 11 36.57 -14.42 -25.93
N THR A 12 37.69 -15.13 -25.99
CA THR A 12 38.52 -15.23 -27.19
C THR A 12 37.74 -15.84 -28.36
N GLN A 13 36.92 -16.86 -28.08
CA GLN A 13 36.07 -17.48 -29.08
C GLN A 13 34.99 -16.51 -29.56
N LEU A 14 34.27 -15.85 -28.64
CA LEU A 14 33.25 -14.86 -28.98
C LEU A 14 33.81 -13.72 -29.84
N ARG A 15 35.00 -13.21 -29.50
CA ARG A 15 35.66 -12.14 -30.24
C ARG A 15 36.01 -12.55 -31.68
N THR A 16 36.32 -13.82 -31.89
CA THR A 16 36.74 -14.36 -33.19
C THR A 16 35.54 -14.74 -34.05
N THR A 17 34.55 -15.43 -33.49
CA THR A 17 33.41 -15.99 -34.25
C THR A 17 32.23 -15.03 -34.36
N ARG A 18 31.92 -14.27 -33.31
CA ARG A 18 30.76 -13.36 -33.22
C ARG A 18 31.14 -12.01 -32.59
N PRO A 19 31.98 -11.20 -33.27
CA PRO A 19 32.48 -9.93 -32.73
C PRO A 19 31.37 -8.91 -32.45
N ASP A 20 30.22 -9.03 -33.12
CA ASP A 20 29.04 -8.22 -32.87
C ASP A 20 28.42 -8.48 -31.48
N ILE A 21 28.28 -9.75 -31.09
CA ILE A 21 27.77 -10.15 -29.77
C ILE A 21 28.79 -9.83 -28.69
N TRP A 22 30.08 -10.09 -28.94
CA TRP A 22 31.16 -9.71 -28.01
C TRP A 22 31.11 -8.20 -27.68
N ARG A 23 30.95 -7.32 -28.69
CA ARG A 23 30.82 -5.87 -28.45
C ARG A 23 29.59 -5.49 -27.62
N ARG A 24 28.47 -6.21 -27.78
CA ARG A 24 27.26 -5.99 -26.96
C ARG A 24 27.48 -6.41 -25.51
N LEU A 25 28.17 -7.51 -25.29
CA LEU A 25 28.51 -8.00 -23.94
C LEU A 25 29.61 -7.18 -23.28
N LEU A 26 30.50 -6.56 -24.04
CA LEU A 26 31.64 -5.79 -23.54
C LEU A 26 31.30 -4.85 -22.35
N PRO A 27 30.26 -3.98 -22.42
CA PRO A 27 29.92 -3.07 -21.33
C PRO A 27 29.24 -3.74 -20.11
N LEU A 28 28.89 -5.02 -20.22
CA LEU A 28 28.25 -5.77 -19.12
C LEU A 28 29.26 -6.04 -17.99
N HIS A 29 28.82 -5.88 -16.74
CA HIS A 29 29.65 -6.14 -15.57
C HIS A 29 30.13 -7.60 -15.55
N GLY A 30 31.40 -7.84 -15.17
CA GLY A 30 32.02 -9.17 -15.18
C GLY A 30 31.24 -10.23 -14.41
N ILE A 31 30.65 -9.85 -13.27
CA ILE A 31 29.76 -10.74 -12.49
C ILE A 31 28.58 -11.25 -13.35
N TYR A 32 27.90 -10.38 -14.08
CA TYR A 32 26.78 -10.81 -14.92
C TYR A 32 27.26 -11.67 -16.10
N LYS A 33 28.40 -11.35 -16.69
CA LYS A 33 29.02 -12.17 -17.75
C LYS A 33 29.29 -13.60 -17.25
N ASN A 34 29.89 -13.75 -16.07
CA ASN A 34 30.16 -15.06 -15.48
C ASN A 34 28.87 -15.80 -15.11
N GLU A 35 27.86 -15.12 -14.57
CA GLU A 35 26.56 -15.74 -14.29
C GLU A 35 25.85 -16.23 -15.55
N ILE A 36 25.93 -15.46 -16.65
CA ILE A 36 25.44 -15.88 -17.97
C ILE A 36 26.19 -17.13 -18.44
N THR A 37 27.52 -17.10 -18.45
CA THR A 37 28.35 -18.23 -18.90
C THR A 37 28.06 -19.49 -18.09
N ARG A 38 28.02 -19.37 -16.75
CA ARG A 38 27.70 -20.48 -15.84
C ARG A 38 26.33 -21.07 -16.13
N LYS A 39 25.28 -20.23 -16.19
CA LYS A 39 23.90 -20.69 -16.46
C LYS A 39 23.78 -21.33 -17.85
N VAL A 40 24.47 -20.79 -18.85
CA VAL A 40 24.48 -21.37 -20.19
C VAL A 40 25.20 -22.72 -20.20
N ALA A 41 26.37 -22.82 -19.55
CA ALA A 41 27.15 -24.06 -19.45
C ALA A 41 26.37 -25.18 -18.73
N GLU A 42 25.64 -24.85 -17.65
CA GLU A 42 24.75 -25.78 -16.93
C GLU A 42 23.66 -26.38 -17.83
N ASN A 43 23.26 -25.68 -18.90
CA ASN A 43 22.24 -26.11 -19.84
C ASN A 43 22.81 -26.59 -21.20
N CYS A 44 24.13 -26.66 -21.34
CA CYS A 44 24.77 -27.14 -22.55
C CYS A 44 24.78 -28.67 -22.59
N GLU A 45 24.25 -29.25 -23.66
CA GLU A 45 24.53 -30.64 -24.01
C GLU A 45 25.89 -30.71 -24.72
N PHE A 46 26.92 -31.12 -23.98
CA PHE A 46 28.28 -31.18 -24.52
C PHE A 46 28.45 -32.35 -25.50
N LEU A 47 28.71 -32.02 -26.75
CA LEU A 47 29.08 -32.95 -27.80
C LEU A 47 30.58 -33.25 -27.72
N ALA A 48 30.95 -34.53 -27.73
CA ALA A 48 32.34 -34.97 -27.59
C ALA A 48 33.27 -34.52 -28.73
N CYS A 49 32.73 -34.01 -29.84
CA CYS A 49 33.48 -33.59 -31.02
C CYS A 49 33.87 -32.10 -31.03
N PHE A 50 33.43 -31.31 -30.05
CA PHE A 50 33.73 -29.88 -29.97
C PHE A 50 34.35 -29.54 -28.60
N GLU A 51 35.20 -28.51 -28.55
CA GLU A 51 35.69 -27.99 -27.28
C GLU A 51 34.51 -27.42 -26.46
N GLU A 52 34.50 -27.68 -25.15
CA GLU A 52 33.41 -27.24 -24.26
C GLU A 52 33.26 -25.71 -24.29
N THR A 53 34.37 -24.97 -24.33
CA THR A 53 34.41 -23.51 -24.40
C THR A 53 33.78 -22.98 -25.70
N GLU A 54 33.99 -23.65 -26.83
CA GLU A 54 33.38 -23.29 -28.10
C GLU A 54 31.86 -23.50 -28.08
N GLN A 55 31.41 -24.62 -27.52
CA GLN A 55 29.98 -24.93 -27.41
C GLN A 55 29.27 -23.92 -26.50
N VAL A 56 29.86 -23.61 -25.34
CA VAL A 56 29.33 -22.60 -24.41
C VAL A 56 29.29 -21.22 -25.07
N ALA A 57 30.35 -20.82 -25.77
CA ALA A 57 30.39 -19.55 -26.50
C ALA A 57 29.22 -19.44 -27.50
N MET A 58 28.92 -20.51 -28.22
CA MET A 58 27.82 -20.51 -29.17
C MET A 58 26.45 -20.47 -28.51
N LYS A 59 26.29 -21.15 -27.38
CA LYS A 59 25.04 -21.04 -26.60
C LYS A 59 24.87 -19.68 -25.93
N VAL A 60 25.95 -18.99 -25.57
CA VAL A 60 25.88 -17.60 -25.09
C VAL A 60 25.40 -16.67 -26.21
N VAL A 61 25.83 -16.90 -27.45
CA VAL A 61 25.32 -16.15 -28.61
C VAL A 61 23.82 -16.35 -28.79
N ASP A 62 23.37 -17.61 -28.82
CA ASP A 62 21.93 -17.94 -28.92
C ASP A 62 21.14 -17.27 -27.79
N TRP A 63 21.68 -17.31 -26.56
CA TRP A 63 21.04 -16.71 -25.39
C TRP A 63 20.91 -15.19 -25.51
N VAL A 64 21.96 -14.47 -25.94
CA VAL A 64 21.92 -13.01 -26.13
C VAL A 64 20.95 -12.62 -27.25
N GLU A 65 20.90 -13.38 -28.33
CA GLU A 65 19.99 -13.14 -29.45
C GLU A 65 18.52 -13.37 -29.10
N ALA A 66 18.24 -14.26 -28.14
CA ALA A 66 16.90 -14.50 -27.64
C ALA A 66 16.39 -13.42 -26.67
N LEU A 67 17.26 -12.52 -26.18
CA LEU A 67 16.87 -11.48 -25.24
C LEU A 67 16.07 -10.34 -25.91
N PRO A 68 15.18 -9.69 -25.15
CA PRO A 68 14.56 -8.44 -25.58
C PRO A 68 15.61 -7.36 -25.91
N ASP A 69 15.41 -6.65 -27.03
CA ASP A 69 16.31 -5.58 -27.50
C ASP A 69 16.51 -4.47 -26.45
N ASP A 70 15.48 -4.17 -25.65
CA ASP A 70 15.55 -3.14 -24.61
C ASP A 70 16.48 -3.54 -23.45
N LEU A 71 16.62 -4.83 -23.18
CA LEU A 71 17.54 -5.38 -22.19
C LEU A 71 18.98 -5.35 -22.71
N VAL A 72 19.20 -5.84 -23.94
CA VAL A 72 20.53 -5.88 -24.58
C VAL A 72 21.09 -4.48 -24.79
N SER A 73 20.27 -3.54 -25.26
CA SER A 73 20.66 -2.13 -25.42
C SER A 73 20.88 -1.39 -24.09
N GLY A 74 20.56 -2.02 -22.96
CA GLY A 74 20.74 -1.46 -21.61
C GLY A 74 21.89 -2.09 -20.82
N PHE A 75 22.72 -2.95 -21.42
CA PHE A 75 23.84 -3.62 -20.75
C PHE A 75 24.88 -2.65 -20.18
N ASP A 76 25.10 -1.54 -20.86
CA ASP A 76 25.91 -0.42 -20.38
C ASP A 76 25.35 0.14 -19.07
N LEU A 77 24.08 0.50 -19.09
CA LEU A 77 23.43 1.22 -18.03
C LEU A 77 23.28 0.35 -16.77
N LEU A 78 22.92 -0.93 -16.93
CA LEU A 78 22.72 -1.85 -15.82
C LEU A 78 24.04 -2.21 -15.11
N SER A 79 25.18 -1.96 -15.73
CA SER A 79 26.51 -2.25 -15.17
C SER A 79 27.13 -1.08 -14.42
N LEU A 80 26.57 0.14 -14.58
CA LEU A 80 27.12 1.34 -13.95
C LEU A 80 26.94 1.35 -12.41
N PRO A 81 27.97 1.74 -11.65
CA PRO A 81 27.83 2.02 -10.22
C PRO A 81 26.92 3.24 -9.98
N TYR A 82 26.47 3.43 -8.74
CA TYR A 82 25.51 4.50 -8.43
C TYR A 82 26.13 5.89 -8.62
N SER A 83 27.41 6.04 -8.28
CA SER A 83 28.19 7.27 -8.43
C SER A 83 28.27 7.76 -9.89
N GLU A 84 28.69 6.89 -10.81
CA GLU A 84 28.75 7.18 -12.25
C GLU A 84 27.38 7.48 -12.83
N LEU A 85 26.37 6.69 -12.46
CA LEU A 85 25.00 6.92 -12.90
C LEU A 85 24.52 8.31 -12.48
N LYS A 86 24.80 8.75 -11.24
CA LYS A 86 24.45 10.09 -10.76
C LYS A 86 25.18 11.19 -11.53
N GLN A 87 26.42 10.96 -11.94
CA GLN A 87 27.15 11.89 -12.81
C GLN A 87 26.50 11.98 -14.19
N THR A 88 26.15 10.85 -14.81
CA THR A 88 25.45 10.82 -16.10
C THR A 88 24.09 11.52 -16.02
N GLN A 89 23.34 11.33 -14.92
CA GLN A 89 22.08 12.05 -14.70
C GLN A 89 22.27 13.56 -14.61
N ARG A 90 23.35 14.04 -13.98
CA ARG A 90 23.65 15.47 -13.89
C ARG A 90 23.96 16.07 -15.26
N ILE A 91 24.68 15.34 -16.11
CA ILE A 91 25.04 15.79 -17.45
C ILE A 91 23.84 15.78 -18.38
N THR A 92 23.04 14.72 -18.35
CA THR A 92 21.94 14.48 -19.30
C THR A 92 20.59 15.06 -18.85
N GLY A 93 20.43 15.34 -17.55
CA GLY A 93 19.15 15.70 -16.93
C GLY A 93 18.14 14.54 -16.84
N GLN A 94 18.49 13.34 -17.30
CA GLN A 94 17.58 12.19 -17.34
C GLN A 94 17.55 11.44 -16.00
N VAL A 95 16.40 10.88 -15.62
CA VAL A 95 16.26 10.05 -14.40
C VAL A 95 16.59 8.59 -14.70
N LEU A 96 17.89 8.27 -14.72
CA LEU A 96 18.41 6.94 -15.07
C LEU A 96 18.32 5.85 -13.99
N THR A 97 18.18 6.20 -12.70
CA THR A 97 18.22 5.24 -11.58
C THR A 97 17.07 4.24 -11.67
N ARG A 98 15.88 4.72 -12.07
CA ARG A 98 14.70 3.86 -12.21
C ARG A 98 14.82 2.92 -13.41
N LYS A 99 15.32 3.43 -14.54
CA LYS A 99 15.58 2.63 -15.74
C LYS A 99 16.60 1.52 -15.46
N THR A 100 17.66 1.85 -14.73
CA THR A 100 18.72 0.91 -14.34
C THR A 100 18.21 -0.21 -13.44
N ASN A 101 17.49 0.13 -12.36
CA ASN A 101 16.89 -0.86 -11.48
C ASN A 101 15.90 -1.77 -12.21
N ARG A 102 15.16 -1.24 -13.19
CA ARG A 102 14.28 -2.04 -14.06
C ARG A 102 15.06 -3.03 -14.92
N LEU A 103 16.11 -2.56 -15.59
CA LEU A 103 16.96 -3.43 -16.42
C LEU A 103 17.62 -4.54 -15.61
N ARG A 104 18.17 -4.23 -14.43
CA ARG A 104 18.74 -5.25 -13.53
C ARG A 104 17.71 -6.27 -13.08
N ARG A 105 16.47 -5.86 -12.79
CA ARG A 105 15.38 -6.79 -12.49
C ARG A 105 15.11 -7.72 -13.66
N ASN A 106 14.93 -7.17 -14.86
CA ASN A 106 14.62 -8.00 -16.02
C ASN A 106 15.78 -8.96 -16.32
N LEU A 107 17.04 -8.52 -16.16
CA LEU A 107 18.21 -9.41 -16.23
C LEU A 107 18.16 -10.51 -15.17
N ARG A 108 17.88 -10.18 -13.91
CA ARG A 108 17.76 -11.17 -12.83
C ARG A 108 16.67 -12.20 -13.11
N ARG A 109 15.52 -11.78 -13.63
CA ARG A 109 14.42 -12.68 -14.00
C ARG A 109 14.85 -13.68 -15.07
N VAL A 110 15.52 -13.21 -16.13
CA VAL A 110 16.06 -14.09 -17.18
C VAL A 110 17.12 -15.03 -16.63
N LEU A 111 17.98 -14.53 -15.73
CA LEU A 111 19.03 -15.33 -15.09
C LEU A 111 18.52 -16.22 -13.95
N GLU A 112 17.26 -16.11 -13.54
CA GLU A 112 16.74 -16.72 -12.30
C GLU A 112 17.64 -16.41 -11.09
N LEU A 113 18.19 -15.20 -11.07
CA LEU A 113 19.08 -14.72 -10.02
C LEU A 113 18.26 -13.98 -8.96
N SER A 114 18.28 -14.50 -7.72
CA SER A 114 17.58 -13.81 -6.63
C SER A 114 18.22 -12.44 -6.31
N PRO A 115 17.45 -11.46 -5.79
CA PRO A 115 17.99 -10.16 -5.40
C PRO A 115 19.17 -10.24 -4.40
N GLU A 116 19.18 -11.25 -3.54
CA GLU A 116 20.22 -11.50 -2.53
C GLU A 116 21.52 -12.06 -3.14
N ARG A 117 21.48 -12.57 -4.37
CA ARG A 117 22.64 -13.06 -5.10
C ARG A 117 23.21 -12.04 -6.08
N ASP A 118 22.44 -11.00 -6.42
CA ASP A 118 22.88 -9.93 -7.31
C ASP A 118 23.81 -8.93 -6.59
N ARG A 119 25.10 -9.27 -6.56
CA ARG A 119 26.15 -8.43 -5.96
C ARG A 119 26.27 -7.05 -6.60
N VAL A 120 25.95 -6.92 -7.89
CA VAL A 120 26.00 -5.63 -8.61
C VAL A 120 24.88 -4.72 -8.11
N GLN A 121 23.66 -5.25 -7.97
CA GLN A 121 22.55 -4.53 -7.35
C GLN A 121 22.81 -4.17 -5.88
N GLN A 122 23.41 -5.09 -5.11
CA GLN A 122 23.76 -4.83 -3.71
C GLN A 122 24.77 -3.69 -3.56
N ALA A 123 25.85 -3.72 -4.35
CA ALA A 123 26.84 -2.64 -4.37
C ALA A 123 26.18 -1.29 -4.71
N PHE A 124 25.31 -1.29 -5.74
CA PHE A 124 24.57 -0.10 -6.14
C PHE A 124 23.65 0.44 -5.04
N ASP A 125 22.87 -0.42 -4.38
CA ASP A 125 21.98 0.00 -3.30
C ASP A 125 22.74 0.46 -2.05
N ASN A 126 23.89 -0.13 -1.77
CA ASN A 126 24.79 0.28 -0.69
C ASN A 126 25.38 1.66 -0.93
N GLU A 127 25.90 1.94 -2.13
CA GLU A 127 26.39 3.27 -2.52
C GLU A 127 25.27 4.32 -2.45
N LYS A 128 24.07 3.98 -2.94
CA LYS A 128 22.90 4.85 -2.89
C LYS A 128 22.48 5.15 -1.45
N LEU A 129 22.54 4.16 -0.57
CA LEU A 129 22.24 4.33 0.85
C LEU A 129 23.30 5.20 1.52
N ALA A 130 24.58 4.96 1.26
CA ALA A 130 25.69 5.77 1.79
C ALA A 130 25.57 7.23 1.36
N ALA A 131 25.30 7.50 0.09
CA ALA A 131 25.09 8.84 -0.44
C ALA A 131 23.87 9.54 0.20
N SER A 132 22.80 8.79 0.50
CA SER A 132 21.60 9.31 1.17
C SER A 132 21.85 9.62 2.65
N LYS A 133 22.73 8.85 3.31
CA LYS A 133 23.11 9.07 4.71
C LYS A 133 24.03 10.28 4.87
N SER A 134 24.93 10.52 3.91
CA SER A 134 25.86 11.66 3.95
C SER A 134 25.25 12.98 3.51
N PHE A 135 24.16 12.97 2.72
CA PHE A 135 23.53 14.20 2.25
C PHE A 135 22.63 14.82 3.34
N ILE A 136 23.10 15.92 3.95
CA ILE A 136 22.34 16.69 4.95
C ILE A 136 21.31 17.58 4.24
N VAL A 137 20.04 17.42 4.63
CA VAL A 137 18.91 18.20 4.07
C VAL A 137 18.53 19.35 4.99
N VAL A 138 18.57 19.11 6.30
CA VAL A 138 18.32 20.13 7.31
C VAL A 138 19.56 20.21 8.20
N PRO A 139 20.42 21.22 8.02
CA PRO A 139 21.62 21.38 8.84
C PRO A 139 21.22 21.76 10.28
N ASP A 140 22.06 21.37 11.24
CA ASP A 140 21.97 21.87 12.61
C ASP A 140 22.32 23.36 12.62
N ARG A 141 21.68 24.12 13.52
CA ARG A 141 21.99 25.53 13.77
C ARG A 141 23.42 25.72 14.27
N GLN A 142 23.96 24.75 15.01
CA GLN A 142 25.28 24.86 15.63
C GLN A 142 26.40 24.27 14.75
N ASN A 143 26.09 23.31 13.88
CA ASN A 143 27.08 22.68 13.01
C ASN A 143 26.47 22.28 11.65
N PRO A 144 26.76 23.02 10.57
CA PRO A 144 26.19 22.78 9.24
C PRO A 144 26.50 21.41 8.64
N ASP A 145 27.62 20.78 9.04
CA ASP A 145 28.04 19.46 8.56
C ASP A 145 27.30 18.31 9.26
N THR A 146 26.49 18.65 10.26
CA THR A 146 25.61 17.72 10.97
C THR A 146 24.15 18.12 10.78
N GLY A 147 23.23 17.17 10.95
CA GLY A 147 21.80 17.45 10.87
C GLY A 147 20.97 16.27 10.40
N LEU A 148 19.76 16.56 9.91
CA LEU A 148 18.89 15.53 9.34
C LEU A 148 19.33 15.20 7.92
N SER A 149 19.89 14.01 7.76
CA SER A 149 20.20 13.47 6.44
C SER A 149 18.95 13.14 5.64
N ALA A 150 19.10 13.06 4.31
CA ALA A 150 18.04 12.63 3.41
C ALA A 150 17.50 11.26 3.79
N HIS A 151 18.38 10.35 4.19
CA HIS A 151 17.99 9.03 4.70
C HIS A 151 17.09 9.16 5.94
N THR A 152 17.49 9.91 6.95
CA THR A 152 16.72 10.08 8.20
C THR A 152 15.36 10.70 7.94
N LEU A 153 15.30 11.76 7.11
CA LEU A 153 14.05 12.40 6.73
C LEU A 153 13.12 11.42 5.99
N ARG A 154 13.66 10.64 5.04
CA ARG A 154 12.90 9.61 4.31
C ARG A 154 12.35 8.54 5.25
N GLN A 155 13.16 8.02 6.18
CA GLN A 155 12.70 7.03 7.17
C GLN A 155 11.59 7.58 8.06
N TRP A 156 11.71 8.83 8.51
CA TRP A 156 10.67 9.49 9.28
C TRP A 156 9.36 9.62 8.48
N GLN A 157 9.44 10.05 7.22
CA GLN A 157 8.27 10.13 6.33
C GLN A 157 7.63 8.75 6.10
N LEU A 158 8.44 7.71 5.87
CA LEU A 158 7.95 6.34 5.70
C LEU A 158 7.19 5.85 6.93
N ARG A 159 7.75 6.03 8.14
CA ARG A 159 7.08 5.68 9.41
C ARG A 159 5.75 6.41 9.58
N LYS A 160 5.71 7.70 9.22
CA LYS A 160 4.48 8.49 9.27
C LYS A 160 3.42 7.95 8.30
N HIS A 161 3.81 7.66 7.05
CA HIS A 161 2.89 7.12 6.04
C HIS A 161 2.39 5.72 6.41
N TYR A 162 3.26 4.90 6.98
CA TYR A 162 2.92 3.59 7.52
C TYR A 162 1.85 3.70 8.62
N ALA A 163 2.08 4.56 9.62
CA ALA A 163 1.12 4.76 10.71
C ALA A 163 -0.25 5.28 10.22
N VAL A 164 -0.25 6.24 9.27
CA VAL A 164 -1.49 6.74 8.65
C VAL A 164 -2.22 5.63 7.89
N THR A 165 -1.49 4.79 7.16
CA THR A 165 -2.06 3.69 6.39
C THR A 165 -2.73 2.67 7.31
N LEU A 166 -2.06 2.24 8.38
CA LEU A 166 -2.66 1.32 9.35
C LEU A 166 -3.89 1.92 10.02
N ALA A 167 -3.86 3.22 10.36
CA ALA A 167 -5.02 3.89 10.96
C ALA A 167 -6.22 3.98 10.01
N ILE A 168 -5.98 4.16 8.70
CA ILE A 168 -7.04 4.10 7.68
C ILE A 168 -7.56 2.67 7.53
N ALA A 169 -6.68 1.66 7.54
CA ALA A 169 -7.09 0.26 7.46
C ALA A 169 -7.97 -0.15 8.66
N ASP A 170 -7.63 0.30 9.88
CA ASP A 170 -8.43 0.13 11.10
C ASP A 170 -9.81 0.79 10.97
N SER A 171 -9.84 2.06 10.55
CA SER A 171 -11.09 2.77 10.26
C SER A 171 -11.96 2.06 9.21
N LEU A 172 -11.33 1.49 8.18
CA LEU A 172 -12.03 0.79 7.10
C LEU A 172 -12.58 -0.56 7.58
N HIS A 173 -11.83 -1.28 8.42
CA HIS A 173 -12.29 -2.51 9.05
C HIS A 173 -13.51 -2.25 9.93
N ASP A 174 -13.43 -1.28 10.85
CA ASP A 174 -14.53 -0.87 11.73
C ASP A 174 -15.79 -0.52 10.93
N PHE A 175 -15.63 0.18 9.81
CA PHE A 175 -16.75 0.46 8.91
C PHE A 175 -17.29 -0.81 8.23
N ALA A 176 -16.43 -1.62 7.63
CA ALA A 176 -16.88 -2.77 6.87
C ALA A 176 -17.60 -3.81 7.76
N THR A 177 -17.02 -4.18 8.89
CA THR A 177 -17.59 -5.22 9.75
C THR A 177 -18.62 -4.66 10.73
N GLY A 178 -18.30 -3.55 11.38
CA GLY A 178 -19.15 -2.96 12.42
C GLY A 178 -20.38 -2.23 11.88
N PHE A 179 -20.29 -1.64 10.68
CA PHE A 179 -21.38 -0.85 10.09
C PHE A 179 -22.08 -1.59 8.94
N LEU A 180 -21.36 -2.29 8.05
CA LEU A 180 -21.98 -2.99 6.91
C LEU A 180 -22.27 -4.47 7.19
N GLY A 181 -21.69 -5.05 8.25
CA GLY A 181 -21.76 -6.49 8.52
C GLY A 181 -21.05 -7.32 7.44
N TYR A 182 -20.06 -6.74 6.77
CA TYR A 182 -19.26 -7.44 5.77
C TYR A 182 -18.29 -8.41 6.44
N GLN A 183 -17.92 -9.46 5.72
CA GLN A 183 -16.87 -10.39 6.15
C GLN A 183 -15.53 -10.00 5.51
N GLY A 184 -14.43 -10.33 6.19
CA GLY A 184 -13.07 -10.09 5.71
C GLY A 184 -12.49 -11.33 5.02
N LEU A 185 -11.94 -11.14 3.83
CA LEU A 185 -11.18 -12.12 3.06
C LEU A 185 -9.74 -11.64 2.88
N PHE A 186 -8.77 -12.52 3.07
CA PHE A 186 -7.38 -12.32 2.72
C PHE A 186 -7.08 -13.11 1.45
N LEU A 187 -6.79 -12.39 0.37
CA LEU A 187 -6.47 -12.97 -0.93
C LEU A 187 -4.96 -12.96 -1.14
N THR A 188 -4.43 -14.07 -1.64
CA THR A 188 -3.07 -14.16 -2.21
C THR A 188 -3.20 -14.63 -3.64
N LEU A 189 -2.99 -13.72 -4.59
CA LEU A 189 -3.19 -13.98 -6.02
C LEU A 189 -1.86 -13.88 -6.76
N THR A 190 -1.53 -14.93 -7.49
CA THR A 190 -0.27 -15.06 -8.23
C THR A 190 -0.52 -15.25 -9.72
N LEU A 191 0.55 -15.15 -10.50
CA LEU A 191 0.50 -15.48 -11.92
C LEU A 191 0.91 -16.94 -12.15
N PRO A 192 0.49 -17.55 -13.27
CA PRO A 192 1.00 -18.85 -13.71
C PRO A 192 2.50 -18.85 -14.01
N GLY A 193 3.10 -20.06 -14.05
CA GLY A 193 4.51 -20.33 -14.35
C GLY A 193 5.07 -19.63 -15.59
N GLU A 194 4.25 -19.47 -16.63
CA GLU A 194 4.62 -18.81 -17.89
C GLU A 194 5.05 -17.34 -17.71
N TYR A 195 4.62 -16.67 -16.63
CA TYR A 195 4.99 -15.28 -16.35
C TYR A 195 6.29 -15.13 -15.58
N HIS A 196 6.96 -16.22 -15.19
CA HIS A 196 8.26 -16.14 -14.51
C HIS A 196 9.36 -15.74 -15.50
N ALA A 197 9.26 -16.19 -16.75
CA ALA A 197 10.24 -15.92 -17.81
C ALA A 197 10.01 -14.61 -18.58
N CYS A 198 8.90 -13.90 -18.36
CA CYS A 198 8.61 -12.63 -19.04
C CYS A 198 9.15 -11.41 -18.27
N SER A 199 9.10 -10.24 -18.93
CA SER A 199 9.53 -8.99 -18.29
C SER A 199 8.66 -8.66 -17.07
N TYR A 200 9.24 -7.94 -16.11
CA TYR A 200 8.49 -7.46 -14.95
C TYR A 200 7.26 -6.63 -15.34
N GLU A 201 7.40 -5.81 -16.38
CA GLU A 201 6.33 -4.96 -16.90
C GLU A 201 5.13 -5.77 -17.41
N GLU A 202 5.39 -6.83 -18.17
CA GLU A 202 4.35 -7.72 -18.70
C GLU A 202 3.63 -8.45 -17.58
N ALA A 203 4.38 -9.06 -16.65
CA ALA A 203 3.80 -9.71 -15.48
C ALA A 203 2.94 -8.74 -14.64
N LYS A 204 3.47 -7.54 -14.36
CA LYS A 204 2.74 -6.50 -13.61
C LYS A 204 1.47 -6.04 -14.32
N ALA A 205 1.53 -5.88 -15.64
CA ALA A 205 0.38 -5.48 -16.45
C ALA A 205 -0.70 -6.56 -16.41
N GLU A 206 -0.32 -7.82 -16.54
CA GLU A 206 -1.25 -8.94 -16.55
C GLU A 206 -1.95 -9.13 -15.19
N ILE A 207 -1.19 -9.21 -14.10
CA ILE A 207 -1.80 -9.39 -12.77
C ILE A 207 -2.74 -8.23 -12.44
N SER A 208 -2.36 -7.00 -12.83
CA SER A 208 -3.20 -5.82 -12.68
C SER A 208 -4.46 -5.86 -13.55
N ARG A 209 -4.37 -6.41 -14.78
CA ARG A 209 -5.51 -6.58 -15.70
C ARG A 209 -6.52 -7.57 -15.13
N ARG A 210 -6.06 -8.72 -14.62
CA ARG A 210 -6.90 -9.73 -13.96
C ARG A 210 -7.64 -9.14 -12.76
N TRP A 211 -6.94 -8.48 -11.84
CA TRP A 211 -7.57 -7.85 -10.68
C TRP A 211 -8.53 -6.69 -11.06
N LYS A 212 -8.18 -5.88 -12.06
CA LYS A 212 -9.09 -4.84 -12.58
C LYS A 212 -10.37 -5.45 -13.17
N THR A 213 -10.28 -6.63 -13.79
CA THR A 213 -11.44 -7.34 -14.35
C THR A 213 -12.40 -7.79 -13.26
N VAL A 214 -11.90 -8.38 -12.16
CA VAL A 214 -12.72 -8.74 -10.99
C VAL A 214 -13.45 -7.52 -10.43
N ARG A 215 -12.73 -6.42 -10.18
CA ARG A 215 -13.32 -5.18 -9.65
C ARG A 215 -14.34 -4.56 -10.60
N ARG A 216 -14.11 -4.62 -11.92
CA ARG A 216 -15.05 -4.13 -12.93
C ARG A 216 -16.35 -4.92 -12.89
N LYS A 217 -16.28 -6.25 -12.92
CA LYS A 217 -17.47 -7.12 -12.83
C LYS A 217 -18.24 -6.89 -11.53
N ALA A 218 -17.55 -6.71 -10.40
CA ALA A 218 -18.19 -6.40 -9.12
C ALA A 218 -18.97 -5.07 -9.21
N ARG A 219 -18.35 -4.04 -9.79
CA ARG A 219 -19.02 -2.74 -10.00
C ARG A 219 -20.23 -2.84 -10.93
N GLU A 220 -20.16 -3.64 -12.00
CA GLU A 220 -21.28 -3.88 -12.92
C GLU A 220 -22.49 -4.54 -12.21
N LYS A 221 -22.24 -5.35 -11.17
CA LYS A 221 -23.26 -5.92 -10.29
C LYS A 221 -23.65 -5.04 -9.09
N ASP A 222 -23.18 -3.79 -9.05
CA ASP A 222 -23.36 -2.89 -7.92
C ASP A 222 -22.85 -3.45 -6.57
N ILE A 223 -21.80 -4.27 -6.63
CA ILE A 223 -21.15 -4.86 -5.45
C ILE A 223 -20.10 -3.88 -4.92
N LEU A 224 -20.29 -3.43 -3.67
CA LEU A 224 -19.36 -2.57 -2.98
C LEU A 224 -18.20 -3.40 -2.42
N LEU A 225 -17.01 -3.22 -2.99
CA LEU A 225 -15.78 -3.78 -2.46
C LEU A 225 -15.04 -2.73 -1.63
N LEU A 226 -14.62 -3.11 -0.41
CA LEU A 226 -13.80 -2.29 0.48
C LEU A 226 -12.53 -3.04 0.86
N GLY A 227 -11.43 -2.36 1.13
CA GLY A 227 -10.22 -3.02 1.61
C GLY A 227 -8.90 -2.34 1.23
N MET A 228 -7.86 -3.15 1.11
CA MET A 228 -6.50 -2.71 0.79
C MET A 228 -5.77 -3.79 -0.04
N THR A 229 -5.07 -3.39 -1.09
CA THR A 229 -4.21 -4.23 -1.91
C THR A 229 -2.75 -3.87 -1.69
N ALA A 230 -1.89 -4.86 -1.49
CA ALA A 230 -0.45 -4.76 -1.66
C ALA A 230 -0.03 -5.55 -2.90
N LEU A 231 0.71 -4.91 -3.80
CA LEU A 231 1.48 -5.60 -4.84
C LEU A 231 2.89 -5.76 -4.31
N GLU A 232 3.32 -7.00 -4.11
CA GLU A 232 4.65 -7.38 -3.64
C GLU A 232 5.36 -8.19 -4.73
N LEU A 233 6.69 -8.31 -4.61
CA LEU A 233 7.50 -9.15 -5.49
C LEU A 233 7.88 -10.41 -4.72
N GLN A 234 7.82 -11.57 -5.38
CA GLN A 234 8.44 -12.79 -4.86
C GLN A 234 9.96 -12.81 -5.08
N ASP A 235 10.60 -13.88 -4.61
CA ASP A 235 12.05 -14.09 -4.69
C ASP A 235 12.55 -14.10 -6.15
N ASP A 236 11.71 -14.53 -7.09
CA ASP A 236 11.93 -14.49 -8.54
C ASP A 236 11.49 -13.16 -9.20
N GLU A 237 11.17 -12.17 -8.36
CA GLU A 237 10.63 -10.86 -8.72
C GLU A 237 9.28 -10.89 -9.47
N THR A 238 8.55 -12.01 -9.47
CA THR A 238 7.20 -12.10 -10.06
C THR A 238 6.21 -11.38 -9.14
N PRO A 239 5.39 -10.45 -9.68
CA PRO A 239 4.53 -9.60 -8.87
C PRO A 239 3.28 -10.34 -8.40
N HIS A 240 3.01 -10.37 -7.10
CA HIS A 240 1.84 -11.00 -6.49
C HIS A 240 0.98 -9.99 -5.74
N TYR A 241 -0.34 -10.21 -5.74
CA TYR A 241 -1.27 -9.42 -4.93
C TYR A 241 -1.54 -10.10 -3.61
N HIS A 242 -1.33 -9.36 -2.53
CA HIS A 242 -1.97 -9.62 -1.25
C HIS A 242 -3.12 -8.62 -1.06
N ILE A 243 -4.31 -9.09 -0.70
CA ILE A 243 -5.50 -8.24 -0.63
C ILE A 243 -6.25 -8.53 0.66
N GLN A 244 -6.40 -7.52 1.50
CA GLN A 244 -7.41 -7.49 2.54
C GLN A 244 -8.70 -6.94 1.92
N LEU A 245 -9.72 -7.76 1.81
CA LEU A 245 -10.96 -7.43 1.13
C LEU A 245 -12.15 -7.63 2.07
N TYR A 246 -13.14 -6.74 1.97
CA TYR A 246 -14.41 -6.86 2.66
C TYR A 246 -15.55 -6.89 1.66
N ILE A 247 -16.48 -7.82 1.87
CA ILE A 247 -17.65 -8.03 1.01
C ILE A 247 -18.86 -8.46 1.83
N ASP A 248 -20.06 -8.15 1.31
CA ASP A 248 -21.30 -8.69 1.85
C ASP A 248 -21.30 -10.24 1.83
N PRO A 249 -21.70 -10.91 2.93
CA PRO A 249 -21.74 -12.36 2.99
C PRO A 249 -22.52 -13.03 1.87
N THR A 250 -23.62 -12.42 1.43
CA THR A 250 -24.49 -12.96 0.37
C THR A 250 -23.84 -12.95 -1.01
N GLN A 251 -22.81 -12.11 -1.20
CA GLN A 251 -22.12 -11.92 -2.48
C GLN A 251 -20.78 -12.65 -2.56
N ARG A 252 -20.37 -13.33 -1.47
CA ARG A 252 -19.08 -14.03 -1.33
C ARG A 252 -18.84 -15.04 -2.43
N ALA A 253 -19.74 -16.02 -2.57
CA ALA A 253 -19.58 -17.14 -3.48
C ALA A 253 -19.42 -16.65 -4.93
N TRP A 254 -20.20 -15.63 -5.31
CA TRP A 254 -20.08 -15.01 -6.61
C TRP A 254 -18.71 -14.33 -6.81
N LEU A 255 -18.22 -13.59 -5.80
CA LEU A 255 -16.91 -12.94 -5.90
C LEU A 255 -15.77 -13.96 -6.01
N GLU A 256 -15.79 -15.00 -5.19
CA GLU A 256 -14.80 -16.09 -5.23
C GLU A 256 -14.76 -16.74 -6.61
N GLU A 257 -15.93 -17.04 -7.19
CA GLU A 257 -16.04 -17.51 -8.58
C GLU A 257 -15.39 -16.54 -9.57
N GLN A 258 -15.63 -15.23 -9.46
CA GLN A 258 -15.02 -14.25 -10.36
C GLN A 258 -13.51 -14.12 -10.17
N ILE A 259 -13.00 -14.31 -8.95
CA ILE A 259 -11.56 -14.35 -8.66
C ILE A 259 -10.95 -15.56 -9.36
N LEU A 260 -11.51 -16.76 -9.17
CA LEU A 260 -10.99 -18.00 -9.76
C LEU A 260 -11.09 -17.99 -11.29
N GLN A 261 -12.13 -17.38 -11.87
CA GLN A 261 -12.22 -17.17 -13.32
C GLN A 261 -11.11 -16.25 -13.85
N ALA A 262 -10.75 -15.21 -13.09
CA ALA A 262 -9.69 -14.28 -13.47
C ALA A 262 -8.29 -14.85 -13.18
N PHE A 263 -8.17 -15.76 -12.22
CA PHE A 263 -6.94 -16.39 -11.74
C PHE A 263 -7.10 -17.92 -11.72
N PRO A 264 -7.15 -18.57 -12.90
CA PRO A 264 -7.42 -20.01 -12.98
C PRO A 264 -6.34 -20.87 -12.30
N ASN A 265 -5.11 -20.38 -12.20
CA ASN A 265 -4.01 -21.03 -11.46
C ASN A 265 -4.25 -21.13 -9.95
N GLU A 266 -5.28 -20.45 -9.42
CA GLU A 266 -5.63 -20.49 -7.99
C GLU A 266 -6.65 -21.58 -7.66
N ILE A 267 -7.27 -22.22 -8.66
CA ILE A 267 -8.34 -23.20 -8.45
C ILE A 267 -7.87 -24.38 -7.60
N GLU A 268 -6.69 -24.92 -7.90
CA GLU A 268 -6.13 -26.08 -7.18
C GLU A 268 -5.70 -25.74 -5.74
N ARG A 269 -5.51 -24.45 -5.44
CA ARG A 269 -5.06 -23.96 -4.13
C ARG A 269 -6.01 -22.91 -3.57
N GLN A 270 -7.31 -23.02 -3.88
CA GLN A 270 -8.32 -22.04 -3.50
C GLN A 270 -8.31 -21.73 -2.00
N ASP A 271 -8.18 -22.77 -1.16
CA ASP A 271 -8.15 -22.65 0.30
C ASP A 271 -6.91 -21.89 0.82
N GLU A 272 -5.85 -21.83 0.02
CA GLU A 272 -4.66 -21.05 0.30
C GLU A 272 -4.77 -19.61 -0.25
N ALA A 273 -5.34 -19.48 -1.45
CA ALA A 273 -5.49 -18.24 -2.17
C ALA A 273 -6.56 -17.32 -1.57
N ILE A 274 -7.62 -17.89 -0.96
CA ILE A 274 -8.77 -17.17 -0.42
C ILE A 274 -9.01 -17.63 1.04
N LYS A 275 -8.57 -16.82 2.00
CA LYS A 275 -8.70 -17.13 3.44
C LYS A 275 -9.62 -16.17 4.16
N ASP A 276 -10.29 -16.63 5.21
CA ASP A 276 -11.00 -15.73 6.12
C ASP A 276 -10.01 -14.92 6.96
N ILE A 277 -10.30 -13.62 7.15
CA ILE A 277 -9.52 -12.79 8.06
C ILE A 277 -9.99 -13.03 9.50
N ARG A 278 -9.15 -13.75 10.26
CA ARG A 278 -9.34 -13.95 11.70
C ARG A 278 -8.62 -12.89 12.54
N ASP A 279 -7.46 -12.44 12.07
CA ASP A 279 -6.65 -11.39 12.71
C ASP A 279 -6.36 -10.27 11.72
N VAL A 280 -7.15 -9.21 11.82
CA VAL A 280 -7.07 -8.04 10.92
C VAL A 280 -5.76 -7.29 11.11
N LEU A 281 -5.24 -7.22 12.34
CA LEU A 281 -4.02 -6.49 12.63
C LEU A 281 -2.85 -7.19 11.97
N SER A 282 -2.73 -8.51 12.15
CA SER A 282 -1.68 -9.29 11.49
C SER A 282 -1.73 -9.17 9.97
N VAL A 283 -2.93 -9.20 9.37
CA VAL A 283 -3.10 -9.01 7.93
C VAL A 283 -2.68 -7.60 7.48
N SER A 284 -3.13 -6.56 8.18
CA SER A 284 -2.75 -5.18 7.87
C SER A 284 -1.25 -4.92 8.04
N LEU A 285 -0.61 -5.49 9.07
CA LEU A 285 0.83 -5.43 9.26
C LEU A 285 1.57 -6.17 8.14
N TYR A 286 1.09 -7.34 7.74
CA TYR A 286 1.64 -8.11 6.64
C TYR A 286 1.61 -7.33 5.32
N LEU A 287 0.46 -6.79 4.93
CA LEU A 287 0.29 -5.99 3.71
C LEU A 287 1.14 -4.72 3.67
N THR A 288 1.60 -4.25 4.83
CA THR A 288 2.37 -2.99 4.94
C THR A 288 3.85 -3.23 5.23
N LYS A 289 4.29 -4.48 5.40
CA LYS A 289 5.68 -4.84 5.73
C LYS A 289 6.69 -4.28 4.73
N ASP A 290 6.31 -4.24 3.46
CA ASP A 290 7.16 -3.82 2.34
C ASP A 290 6.90 -2.39 1.88
N TYR A 291 6.09 -1.63 2.64
CA TYR A 291 5.74 -0.28 2.27
C TYR A 291 6.98 0.62 2.10
N GLY A 292 7.16 1.14 0.89
CA GLY A 292 8.30 2.01 0.54
C GLY A 292 9.48 1.28 -0.10
N LYS A 293 9.42 -0.06 -0.23
CA LYS A 293 10.33 -0.83 -1.08
C LYS A 293 10.05 -0.53 -2.57
N PRO A 294 11.08 -0.57 -3.45
CA PRO A 294 10.90 -0.32 -4.87
C PRO A 294 9.87 -1.25 -5.50
N GLU A 295 9.04 -0.71 -6.41
CA GLU A 295 8.03 -1.44 -7.19
C GLU A 295 6.96 -2.21 -6.41
N THR A 296 6.91 -2.03 -5.09
CA THR A 296 5.74 -2.38 -4.29
C THR A 296 4.68 -1.28 -4.41
N SER A 297 3.41 -1.66 -4.33
CA SER A 297 2.33 -0.68 -4.36
C SER A 297 1.25 -1.02 -3.34
N LEU A 298 0.81 -0.01 -2.60
CA LEU A 298 -0.24 -0.18 -1.61
C LEU A 298 -1.41 0.76 -1.92
N THR A 299 -2.59 0.21 -2.19
CA THR A 299 -3.78 0.98 -2.54
C THR A 299 -4.99 0.57 -1.74
N PHE A 300 -5.86 1.52 -1.42
CA PHE A 300 -7.15 1.22 -0.78
C PHE A 300 -8.22 0.92 -1.83
N ILE A 301 -9.10 -0.02 -1.53
CA ILE A 301 -10.27 -0.38 -2.31
C ILE A 301 -11.48 0.33 -1.68
N GLY A 302 -12.28 1.02 -2.49
CA GLY A 302 -13.48 1.72 -2.04
C GLY A 302 -13.24 3.09 -1.39
N LEU A 303 -11.99 3.52 -1.25
CA LEU A 303 -11.61 4.85 -0.75
C LEU A 303 -11.14 5.78 -1.89
N THR A 304 -11.25 7.08 -1.64
CA THR A 304 -10.74 8.13 -2.53
C THR A 304 -9.22 8.04 -2.70
N ARG A 305 -8.71 8.42 -3.88
CA ARG A 305 -7.26 8.36 -4.18
C ARG A 305 -6.42 9.23 -3.22
N ASP A 306 -7.00 10.31 -2.73
CA ASP A 306 -6.37 11.29 -1.85
C ASP A 306 -6.59 11.00 -0.35
N ILE A 307 -7.16 9.85 0.01
CA ILE A 307 -7.55 9.52 1.39
C ILE A 307 -6.40 9.69 2.40
N ARG A 308 -5.16 9.35 2.03
CA ARG A 308 -3.99 9.51 2.92
C ARG A 308 -3.69 10.98 3.22
N ALA A 309 -3.76 11.85 2.22
CA ALA A 309 -3.53 13.29 2.37
C ALA A 309 -4.64 13.93 3.21
N ARG A 310 -5.89 13.51 2.93
CA ARG A 310 -7.08 13.92 3.68
C ARG A 310 -7.00 13.54 5.15
N TYR A 311 -6.72 12.26 5.43
CA TYR A 311 -6.57 11.74 6.78
C TYR A 311 -5.46 12.47 7.54
N THR A 312 -4.30 12.68 6.90
CA THR A 312 -3.17 13.41 7.51
C THR A 312 -3.55 14.84 7.87
N SER A 313 -4.30 15.53 7.02
CA SER A 313 -4.73 16.91 7.24
C SER A 313 -5.73 17.01 8.39
N VAL A 314 -6.73 16.12 8.42
CA VAL A 314 -7.73 16.07 9.49
C VAL A 314 -7.11 15.61 10.81
N TYR A 315 -6.16 14.67 10.79
CA TYR A 315 -5.37 14.31 11.97
C TYR A 315 -4.62 15.51 12.56
N ALA A 316 -4.15 16.42 11.71
CA ALA A 316 -3.50 17.67 12.12
C ALA A 316 -4.50 18.80 12.45
N GLY A 317 -5.80 18.57 12.36
CA GLY A 317 -6.84 19.59 12.60
C GLY A 317 -6.88 20.68 11.52
N LYS A 318 -6.30 20.42 10.33
CA LYS A 318 -6.20 21.39 9.23
C LYS A 318 -7.37 21.24 8.26
N ARG A 319 -7.76 22.37 7.64
CA ARG A 319 -8.71 22.41 6.52
C ARG A 319 -8.24 21.52 5.36
N TYR A 320 -9.19 20.85 4.71
CA TYR A 320 -8.91 20.01 3.54
C TYR A 320 -10.08 20.05 2.56
N GLY A 321 -9.82 20.55 1.34
CA GLY A 321 -10.82 20.64 0.28
C GLY A 321 -12.08 21.39 0.72
N THR A 322 -13.24 20.81 0.44
CA THR A 322 -14.57 21.39 0.72
C THR A 322 -15.19 20.90 2.04
N LEU A 323 -14.40 20.28 2.93
CA LEU A 323 -14.90 19.83 4.23
C LEU A 323 -15.14 21.04 5.17
N SER A 324 -16.29 21.05 5.85
CA SER A 324 -16.60 22.09 6.84
C SER A 324 -15.76 21.93 8.12
N ASP A 325 -15.51 23.04 8.81
CA ASP A 325 -14.73 23.04 10.06
C ASP A 325 -15.35 22.12 11.13
N ALA A 326 -16.67 22.05 11.22
CA ALA A 326 -17.37 21.15 12.15
C ALA A 326 -17.09 19.66 11.86
N ARG A 327 -17.05 19.27 10.58
CA ARG A 327 -16.70 17.90 10.16
C ARG A 327 -15.25 17.58 10.51
N ILE A 328 -14.35 18.53 10.24
CA ILE A 328 -12.92 18.37 10.52
C ILE A 328 -12.69 18.24 12.02
N ALA A 329 -13.27 19.13 12.83
CA ALA A 329 -13.15 19.09 14.29
C ALA A 329 -13.69 17.78 14.88
N THR A 330 -14.82 17.28 14.36
CA THR A 330 -15.42 16.03 14.83
C THR A 330 -14.60 14.81 14.40
N ALA A 331 -14.21 14.72 13.13
CA ALA A 331 -13.36 13.64 12.65
C ALA A 331 -11.99 13.64 13.34
N HIS A 332 -11.39 14.81 13.56
CA HIS A 332 -10.15 14.98 14.32
C HIS A 332 -10.28 14.41 15.73
N ARG A 333 -11.35 14.75 16.46
CA ARG A 333 -11.61 14.22 17.82
C ARG A 333 -11.75 12.70 17.81
N LEU A 334 -12.49 12.13 16.85
CA LEU A 334 -12.66 10.68 16.73
C LEU A 334 -11.34 9.96 16.46
N ILE A 335 -10.56 10.47 15.50
CA ILE A 335 -9.24 9.92 15.16
C ILE A 335 -8.29 9.99 16.37
N LYS A 336 -8.23 11.13 17.08
CA LYS A 336 -7.36 11.29 18.26
C LYS A 336 -7.75 10.36 19.40
N ARG A 337 -9.04 10.09 19.57
CA ARG A 337 -9.57 9.16 20.59
C ARG A 337 -9.51 7.69 20.17
N LYS A 338 -9.13 7.39 18.92
CA LYS A 338 -9.15 6.03 18.33
C LYS A 338 -10.51 5.34 18.49
N ALA A 339 -11.58 6.11 18.33
CA ALA A 339 -12.95 5.62 18.51
C ALA A 339 -13.76 5.88 17.23
N PHE A 340 -14.60 4.91 16.85
CA PHE A 340 -15.50 4.99 15.69
C PHE A 340 -14.78 5.40 14.40
N GLY A 341 -13.74 4.65 14.05
CA GLY A 341 -12.86 4.93 12.92
C GLY A 341 -13.63 5.01 11.60
N GLY A 342 -14.67 4.19 11.42
CA GLY A 342 -15.52 4.23 10.23
C GLY A 342 -16.31 5.53 10.09
N THR A 343 -16.79 6.10 11.20
CA THR A 343 -17.48 7.39 11.21
C THR A 343 -16.56 8.53 10.77
N ALA A 344 -15.28 8.48 11.15
CA ALA A 344 -14.31 9.46 10.70
C ALA A 344 -14.16 9.45 9.17
N LEU A 345 -14.15 8.27 8.53
CA LEU A 345 -14.11 8.17 7.06
C LEU A 345 -15.33 8.82 6.40
N LEU A 346 -16.54 8.62 6.94
CA LEU A 346 -17.76 9.27 6.44
C LEU A 346 -17.71 10.80 6.56
N LEU A 347 -17.31 11.31 7.72
CA LEU A 347 -17.21 12.77 7.97
C LEU A 347 -16.24 13.44 7.00
N MET A 348 -15.13 12.75 6.71
CA MET A 348 -14.12 13.17 5.75
C MET A 348 -14.51 12.90 4.29
N ARG A 349 -15.70 12.35 3.98
CA ARG A 349 -16.08 11.91 2.62
C ARG A 349 -15.05 10.97 1.97
N GLY A 350 -14.47 10.08 2.78
CA GLY A 350 -13.30 9.31 2.41
C GLY A 350 -13.54 8.22 1.36
N PHE A 351 -14.80 7.88 1.08
CA PHE A 351 -15.17 6.79 0.16
C PHE A 351 -15.17 7.25 -1.30
N SER A 352 -14.79 6.36 -2.22
CA SER A 352 -14.90 6.63 -3.66
C SER A 352 -16.35 6.56 -4.15
N ASP A 353 -17.21 5.84 -3.43
CA ASP A 353 -18.64 5.78 -3.72
C ASP A 353 -19.36 6.97 -3.07
N GLU A 354 -19.93 7.84 -3.92
CA GLU A 354 -20.61 9.04 -3.45
C GLU A 354 -21.88 8.72 -2.65
N ARG A 355 -22.49 7.54 -2.84
CA ARG A 355 -23.64 7.10 -2.03
C ARG A 355 -23.26 6.99 -0.56
N LEU A 356 -22.08 6.43 -0.27
CA LEU A 356 -21.55 6.35 1.10
C LEU A 356 -21.23 7.75 1.65
N ASN A 357 -20.68 8.65 0.84
CA ASN A 357 -20.39 10.02 1.28
C ASN A 357 -21.66 10.82 1.57
N ARG A 358 -22.74 10.58 0.81
CA ARG A 358 -24.05 11.23 1.01
C ARG A 358 -24.72 10.86 2.33
N ILE A 359 -24.39 9.70 2.91
CA ILE A 359 -24.81 9.32 4.27
C ILE A 359 -24.46 10.42 5.27
N SER A 360 -23.28 11.05 5.12
CA SER A 360 -22.85 12.16 5.97
C SER A 360 -23.49 13.51 5.63
N ALA A 361 -24.06 13.66 4.43
CA ALA A 361 -24.45 14.96 3.85
C ALA A 361 -25.90 15.37 4.16
N ARG A 362 -26.78 14.41 4.50
CA ARG A 362 -28.22 14.65 4.64
C ARG A 362 -28.74 14.73 6.07
N HIS A 363 -27.88 14.64 7.10
CA HIS A 363 -28.36 14.64 8.49
C HIS A 363 -28.07 15.95 9.22
N PRO A 364 -29.10 16.75 9.56
CA PRO A 364 -28.97 17.91 10.46
C PRO A 364 -28.44 17.51 11.85
N ASP A 365 -28.72 16.28 12.32
CA ASP A 365 -28.32 15.85 13.67
C ASP A 365 -26.93 15.19 13.76
N PHE A 366 -26.07 15.31 12.75
CA PHE A 366 -24.63 15.08 13.02
C PHE A 366 -24.06 16.10 14.02
N HIS A 367 -24.85 17.14 14.34
CA HIS A 367 -24.60 18.07 15.44
C HIS A 367 -24.94 17.51 16.84
N TYR A 368 -25.67 16.39 16.95
CA TYR A 368 -26.08 15.80 18.23
C TYR A 368 -25.97 14.28 18.26
N VAL A 369 -24.75 13.77 18.08
CA VAL A 369 -24.49 12.34 18.32
C VAL A 369 -24.45 12.06 19.82
N ARG A 370 -25.61 11.70 20.39
CA ARG A 370 -25.73 11.02 21.70
C ARG A 370 -25.43 9.52 21.54
N PRO A 371 -25.04 8.82 22.62
CA PRO A 371 -24.90 7.36 22.60
C PRO A 371 -26.20 6.70 22.12
N GLY A 372 -26.13 5.78 21.15
CA GLY A 372 -27.29 5.03 20.62
C GLY A 372 -27.85 5.54 19.27
N MET A 373 -27.92 6.85 19.05
CA MET A 373 -28.46 7.42 17.79
C MET A 373 -27.66 7.12 16.53
N PRO A 374 -26.31 6.99 16.55
CA PRO A 374 -25.55 6.58 15.38
C PRO A 374 -26.01 5.25 14.81
N ARG A 375 -26.36 4.27 15.66
CA ARG A 375 -26.84 2.96 15.22
C ARG A 375 -28.21 3.05 14.55
N VAL A 376 -29.14 3.86 15.10
CA VAL A 376 -30.48 4.04 14.53
C VAL A 376 -30.43 4.77 13.18
N LEU A 377 -29.61 5.82 13.09
CA LEU A 377 -29.42 6.55 11.83
C LEU A 377 -28.67 5.71 10.79
N THR A 378 -27.71 4.90 11.24
CA THR A 378 -27.04 3.89 10.42
C THR A 378 -28.03 2.86 9.88
N ALA A 379 -28.92 2.35 10.74
CA ALA A 379 -29.92 1.36 10.38
C ALA A 379 -30.96 1.91 9.40
N LEU A 380 -31.41 3.15 9.62
CA LEU A 380 -32.32 3.84 8.72
C LEU A 380 -31.70 4.04 7.34
N VAL A 381 -30.44 4.45 7.28
CA VAL A 381 -29.71 4.66 6.03
C VAL A 381 -29.40 3.35 5.30
N HIS A 382 -29.02 2.30 6.03
CA HIS A 382 -28.85 0.95 5.49
C HIS A 382 -30.15 0.45 4.86
N THR A 383 -31.27 0.60 5.58
CA THR A 383 -32.61 0.20 5.12
C THR A 383 -33.04 0.96 3.86
N MET A 384 -32.78 2.27 3.80
CA MET A 384 -33.13 3.09 2.65
C MET A 384 -32.35 2.77 1.37
N HIS A 385 -31.20 2.10 1.46
CA HIS A 385 -30.30 1.89 0.31
C HIS A 385 -30.18 0.44 -0.13
N PHE A 386 -30.09 -0.49 0.82
CA PHE A 386 -30.03 -1.92 0.53
C PHE A 386 -31.40 -2.58 0.57
N ARG A 387 -32.46 -1.83 0.90
CA ARG A 387 -33.84 -2.32 1.08
C ARG A 387 -33.96 -3.43 2.13
N GLU A 388 -32.97 -3.54 3.01
CA GLU A 388 -32.90 -4.52 4.08
C GLU A 388 -32.76 -3.83 5.44
N VAL A 389 -33.66 -4.18 6.37
CA VAL A 389 -33.57 -3.79 7.77
C VAL A 389 -32.64 -4.77 8.47
N LYS A 390 -31.36 -4.40 8.64
CA LYS A 390 -30.45 -5.16 9.51
C LYS A 390 -30.68 -4.74 10.97
N ASP A 391 -30.85 -5.71 11.86
CA ASP A 391 -30.93 -5.46 13.31
C ASP A 391 -29.52 -5.31 13.89
N PHE A 392 -29.12 -4.07 14.16
CA PHE A 392 -27.82 -3.74 14.75
C PHE A 392 -27.76 -3.99 16.27
N ASN A 393 -28.83 -4.53 16.87
CA ASN A 393 -28.87 -4.96 18.27
C ASN A 393 -28.48 -6.43 18.48
N ALA A 394 -28.38 -7.23 17.41
CA ALA A 394 -27.72 -8.52 17.49
C ALA A 394 -26.23 -8.29 17.79
N SER A 395 -25.78 -8.75 18.97
CA SER A 395 -24.49 -8.42 19.58
C SER A 395 -23.31 -8.29 18.61
N PRO A 396 -22.46 -7.27 18.78
CA PRO A 396 -21.21 -7.20 18.02
C PRO A 396 -20.29 -8.33 18.49
N VAL A 397 -19.73 -9.06 17.53
CA VAL A 397 -18.36 -9.61 17.68
C VAL A 397 -17.52 -8.47 18.26
N SER A 398 -16.84 -8.72 19.37
CA SER A 398 -16.26 -7.69 20.23
C SER A 398 -15.54 -6.60 19.42
N GLN A 399 -15.87 -5.33 19.69
CA GLN A 399 -15.12 -4.19 19.17
C GLN A 399 -13.69 -4.21 19.75
N THR A 400 -12.80 -4.94 19.11
CA THR A 400 -11.36 -4.81 19.31
C THR A 400 -10.85 -3.78 18.32
N SER A 401 -10.82 -2.52 18.74
CA SER A 401 -9.87 -1.58 18.14
C SER A 401 -8.48 -2.22 18.22
N MET A 402 -7.74 -2.21 17.11
CA MET A 402 -6.41 -2.82 17.02
C MET A 402 -5.37 -2.14 17.93
N VAL A 403 -5.73 -1.03 18.57
CA VAL A 403 -4.91 -0.36 19.58
C VAL A 403 -5.57 -0.45 20.95
N ARG A 404 -5.51 -1.62 21.57
CA ARG A 404 -5.80 -1.75 23.01
C ARG A 404 -4.60 -1.23 23.81
N GLN A 405 -4.72 -0.05 24.40
CA GLN A 405 -4.03 0.18 25.67
C GLN A 405 -4.72 -0.70 26.72
N LYS A 406 -3.92 -1.44 27.51
CA LYS A 406 -4.38 -1.97 28.80
C LYS A 406 -4.87 -0.76 29.60
N VAL A 407 -6.18 -0.53 29.61
CA VAL A 407 -6.79 0.32 30.62
C VAL A 407 -6.66 -0.47 31.92
N SER A 408 -5.74 -0.06 32.79
CA SER A 408 -5.73 -0.57 34.16
C SER A 408 -7.08 -0.20 34.75
N THR A 409 -7.86 -1.20 35.13
CA THR A 409 -9.11 -1.05 35.88
C THR A 409 -8.77 -0.54 37.29
N GLY A 410 -8.48 0.75 37.40
CA GLY A 410 -8.63 1.47 38.65
C GLY A 410 -10.13 1.56 38.94
N LYS A 411 -10.60 0.84 39.95
CA LYS A 411 -11.93 1.04 40.52
C LYS A 411 -12.05 2.50 40.96
N THR A 412 -12.80 3.31 40.23
CA THR A 412 -13.36 4.56 40.76
C THR A 412 -14.86 4.44 40.66
N GLY A 413 -15.49 4.39 41.83
CA GLY A 413 -16.94 4.39 41.98
C GLY A 413 -17.56 5.58 41.25
N VAL A 414 -18.79 5.37 40.82
CA VAL A 414 -19.65 6.41 40.26
C VAL A 414 -19.82 7.50 41.31
N HIS A 415 -19.16 8.64 41.12
CA HIS A 415 -19.58 9.92 41.67
C HIS A 415 -19.95 10.82 40.50
N SER A 416 -21.24 11.12 40.39
CA SER A 416 -21.76 12.14 39.49
C SER A 416 -21.48 13.51 40.09
N ASP A 417 -20.37 14.13 39.72
CA ASP A 417 -20.17 15.55 39.99
C ASP A 417 -20.96 16.37 38.96
N PHE A 418 -22.00 17.02 39.46
CA PHE A 418 -22.82 17.99 38.74
C PHE A 418 -21.96 19.24 38.51
N VAL A 419 -21.51 19.47 37.27
CA VAL A 419 -20.88 20.74 36.88
C VAL A 419 -21.97 21.62 36.27
N PRO A 420 -22.39 22.73 36.90
CA PRO A 420 -23.36 23.64 36.33
C PRO A 420 -22.67 24.49 35.26
N THR A 421 -22.82 24.15 33.99
CA THR A 421 -22.45 25.08 32.90
C THR A 421 -23.55 26.11 32.71
N TYR A 422 -23.23 27.37 33.01
CA TYR A 422 -24.04 28.55 32.70
C TYR A 422 -24.26 28.65 31.19
N LEU A 423 -25.51 28.49 30.75
CA LEU A 423 -25.97 28.72 29.39
C LEU A 423 -26.10 30.23 29.14
N ASN A 424 -25.34 30.75 28.17
CA ASN A 424 -25.43 32.14 27.71
C ASN A 424 -26.73 32.35 26.90
N VAL A 425 -27.49 33.40 27.24
CA VAL A 425 -28.91 33.60 26.87
C VAL A 425 -29.09 34.24 25.48
N TYR A 426 -28.04 34.37 24.67
CA TYR A 426 -28.12 34.94 23.31
C TYR A 426 -28.16 33.90 22.18
N GLN A 427 -28.49 32.63 22.47
CA GLN A 427 -28.78 31.66 21.40
C GLN A 427 -30.20 31.86 20.85
N GLU A 428 -30.28 32.31 19.60
CA GLU A 428 -31.52 32.25 18.81
C GLU A 428 -32.04 30.81 18.74
N GLY A 429 -33.34 30.63 19.01
CA GLY A 429 -34.03 29.34 18.84
C GLY A 429 -34.41 28.60 20.13
N VAL A 430 -34.31 29.20 21.32
CA VAL A 430 -34.83 28.59 22.56
C VAL A 430 -36.36 28.77 22.64
N PRO A 431 -37.17 27.69 22.65
CA PRO A 431 -38.61 27.81 22.82
C PRO A 431 -38.95 28.34 24.21
N HIS A 432 -39.91 29.26 24.30
CA HIS A 432 -40.30 29.94 25.55
C HIS A 432 -40.99 29.04 26.60
N ILE A 433 -41.08 27.74 26.38
CA ILE A 433 -41.86 26.82 27.20
C ILE A 433 -40.91 26.01 28.08
N GLY A 434 -41.01 26.19 29.40
CA GLY A 434 -40.37 25.33 30.41
C GLY A 434 -39.32 25.99 31.30
N LEU A 435 -39.15 27.32 31.28
CA LEU A 435 -38.27 28.00 32.24
C LEU A 435 -39.05 28.37 33.52
N PRO A 436 -38.51 28.09 34.73
CA PRO A 436 -39.11 28.55 35.97
C PRO A 436 -39.18 30.09 36.00
N TYR A 437 -40.29 30.63 36.50
CA TYR A 437 -40.60 32.06 36.58
C TYR A 437 -39.47 32.89 37.23
N GLU A 438 -38.74 32.30 38.18
CA GLU A 438 -37.59 32.90 38.88
C GLU A 438 -36.44 33.31 37.95
N ARG A 439 -36.26 32.63 36.80
CA ARG A 439 -35.22 32.94 35.79
C ARG A 439 -35.64 34.01 34.78
N LEU A 440 -36.92 34.36 34.72
CA LEU A 440 -37.40 35.47 33.88
C LEU A 440 -37.17 36.83 34.55
N CYS A 441 -37.08 36.88 35.87
CA CYS A 441 -36.90 38.10 36.65
C CYS A 441 -35.44 38.58 36.75
N SER A 442 -34.45 37.76 36.41
CA SER A 442 -33.01 38.11 36.48
C SER A 442 -32.47 38.82 35.22
N ARG A 443 -33.35 39.37 34.38
CA ARG A 443 -33.04 39.95 33.05
C ARG A 443 -32.23 41.26 33.05
N SER A 444 -31.77 41.74 34.20
CA SER A 444 -31.26 43.11 34.33
C SER A 444 -29.83 43.23 34.86
N GLN A 445 -29.07 42.13 34.98
CA GLN A 445 -27.67 42.25 35.41
C GLN A 445 -26.71 42.21 34.21
N PRO A 446 -25.88 43.25 34.03
CA PRO A 446 -24.86 43.24 32.99
C PRO A 446 -23.75 42.21 33.31
N PRO A 447 -23.04 41.69 32.30
CA PRO A 447 -22.01 40.68 32.48
C PRO A 447 -20.82 41.20 33.31
N PRO A 448 -20.15 40.34 34.10
CA PRO A 448 -18.98 40.72 34.86
C PRO A 448 -17.81 41.01 33.92
N THR A 449 -17.17 42.17 34.10
CA THR A 449 -15.94 42.58 33.40
C THR A 449 -14.74 41.79 33.88
N GLU A 450 -13.91 41.37 32.92
CA GLU A 450 -12.71 40.53 33.07
C GLU A 450 -11.70 41.06 34.12
N ALA A 451 -11.06 40.13 34.83
CA ALA A 451 -9.88 40.36 35.69
C ALA A 451 -8.81 39.32 35.37
#